data_AF-A0A2R4FUT6-F1
#
_entry.id   AF-A0A2R4FUT6-F1
#
_cell.length_a   1.000
_cell.length_b   1.000
_cell.length_c   1.000
_cell.angle_alpha   90.00
_cell.angle_beta   90.00
_cell.angle_gamma   90.00
#
_symmetry.space_group_name_H-M   'P 1'
#
loop_
_entity.id
_entity.type
_entity.pdbx_description
1 polymer ?
#
loop_
_entity_poly.entity_id
_entity_poly.type
_entity_poly.pdbx_seq_one_letter_code
_entity_poly.pdbx_strand_id
1 'polypeptide(L)'
;MGAAVSGWLTEPVPRARVAAFRTLVYLFVAADLLVFTPWIRDKASIPGELYQPLFVGRLLPLPTPTPLLVNLVFWALLLLALAAATGRAPRALGWAVFVLYFEWMVIAMSYGKVDHDRFAFLVALAVLPTVGRARHADRTMSEAAGWALRVTQIAVVCTYFLAAWAKLRFGGLEWMTGSVLARAIIRRGTELADLIAQVPYLLIAAQFGIIAFELLSPLVFVVSPRWRQAVVAFFYSFHLVTIATITISFAPHLVAMTSFLALERLRPVERLRQLARRGGQDAEAVPAEPPAARSPAVP
;
A
#
# COMPACT_ATOMS: atom_id res chain seq x y z
N MET A 1 29.10 -16.10 -0.76
CA MET A 1 27.93 -15.43 -0.16
C MET A 1 27.52 -14.14 -0.90
N GLY A 2 28.45 -13.22 -1.22
CA GLY A 2 28.10 -11.93 -1.84
C GLY A 2 27.35 -12.00 -3.18
N ALA A 3 27.75 -12.87 -4.11
CA ALA A 3 27.10 -12.99 -5.43
C ALA A 3 25.65 -13.51 -5.35
N ALA A 4 25.36 -14.45 -4.45
CA ALA A 4 24.02 -15.00 -4.27
C ALA A 4 23.05 -13.98 -3.64
N VAL A 5 23.52 -13.20 -2.65
CA VAL A 5 22.72 -12.12 -2.04
C VAL A 5 22.47 -11.01 -3.06
N SER A 6 23.49 -10.62 -3.83
CA SER A 6 23.33 -9.65 -4.91
C SER A 6 22.30 -10.11 -5.93
N GLY A 7 22.41 -11.35 -6.43
CA GLY A 7 21.48 -11.90 -7.42
C GLY A 7 20.04 -12.01 -6.92
N TRP A 8 19.82 -12.33 -5.65
CA TRP A 8 18.48 -12.34 -5.04
C TRP A 8 17.89 -10.92 -4.92
N LEU A 9 18.73 -9.95 -4.55
CA LEU A 9 18.33 -8.57 -4.37
C LEU A 9 17.96 -7.90 -5.70
N THR A 10 18.67 -8.24 -6.77
CA THR A 10 18.49 -7.64 -8.10
C THR A 10 17.79 -8.54 -9.11
N GLU A 11 17.16 -9.65 -8.67
CA GLU A 11 16.48 -10.61 -9.53
C GLU A 11 15.64 -9.90 -10.62
N PRO A 12 15.97 -10.05 -11.91
CA PRO A 12 15.34 -9.26 -12.96
C PRO A 12 13.83 -9.48 -13.04
N VAL A 13 13.07 -8.39 -13.15
CA VAL A 13 11.62 -8.42 -13.38
C VAL A 13 11.23 -7.63 -14.62
N PRO A 14 10.07 -7.91 -15.25
CA PRO A 14 9.60 -7.11 -16.38
C PRO A 14 9.43 -5.64 -15.99
N ARG A 15 9.89 -4.71 -16.83
CA ARG A 15 9.68 -3.27 -16.63
C ARG A 15 8.20 -2.89 -16.52
N ALA A 16 7.30 -3.64 -17.15
CA ALA A 16 5.86 -3.51 -16.98
C ALA A 16 5.41 -3.60 -15.51
N ARG A 17 6.07 -4.43 -14.69
CA ARG A 17 5.73 -4.61 -13.26
C ARG A 17 5.99 -3.34 -12.47
N VAL A 18 7.18 -2.75 -12.62
CA VAL A 18 7.51 -1.49 -11.94
C VAL A 18 6.72 -0.31 -12.50
N ALA A 19 6.35 -0.33 -13.78
CA ALA A 19 5.45 0.68 -14.34
C ALA A 19 4.06 0.62 -13.68
N ALA A 20 3.48 -0.58 -13.54
CA ALA A 20 2.21 -0.78 -12.84
C ALA A 20 2.30 -0.39 -11.35
N PHE A 21 3.36 -0.82 -10.66
CA PHE A 21 3.62 -0.47 -9.27
C PHE A 21 3.75 1.05 -9.08
N ARG A 22 4.51 1.73 -9.95
CA ARG A 22 4.69 3.18 -9.95
C ARG A 22 3.37 3.93 -10.10
N THR A 23 2.55 3.54 -11.08
CA THR A 23 1.25 4.17 -11.32
C THR A 23 0.36 4.01 -10.09
N LEU A 24 0.30 2.81 -9.51
CA LEU A 24 -0.47 2.57 -8.28
C LEU A 24 0.04 3.44 -7.11
N VAL A 25 1.34 3.44 -6.85
CA VAL A 25 1.96 4.20 -5.74
C VAL A 25 1.68 5.68 -5.87
N TYR A 26 1.88 6.28 -7.05
CA TYR A 26 1.66 7.71 -7.22
C TYR A 26 0.18 8.11 -7.25
N LEU A 27 -0.72 7.27 -7.80
CA LEU A 27 -2.15 7.49 -7.64
C LEU A 27 -2.58 7.38 -6.17
N PHE A 28 -1.97 6.46 -5.42
CA PHE A 28 -2.24 6.34 -4.00
C PHE A 28 -1.76 7.56 -3.22
N VAL A 29 -0.66 8.24 -3.58
CA VAL A 29 -0.30 9.52 -2.94
C VAL A 29 -1.45 10.52 -3.01
N ALA A 30 -2.08 10.66 -4.19
CA ALA A 30 -3.26 11.53 -4.34
C ALA A 30 -4.45 11.06 -3.49
N ALA A 31 -4.70 9.75 -3.43
CA ALA A 31 -5.73 9.19 -2.56
C ALA A 31 -5.42 9.39 -1.06
N ASP A 32 -4.15 9.30 -0.66
CA ASP A 32 -3.71 9.49 0.71
C ASP A 32 -4.04 10.91 1.16
N LEU A 33 -3.62 11.91 0.38
CA LEU A 33 -3.89 13.33 0.61
C LEU A 33 -5.39 13.64 0.77
N LEU A 34 -6.24 13.02 -0.05
CA LEU A 34 -7.65 13.40 -0.14
C LEU A 34 -8.58 12.54 0.73
N VAL A 35 -8.21 11.29 1.01
CA VAL A 35 -9.11 10.30 1.61
C VAL A 35 -8.57 9.76 2.92
N PHE A 36 -7.31 9.33 2.96
CA PHE A 36 -6.78 8.61 4.13
C PHE A 36 -6.17 9.54 5.18
N THR A 37 -5.55 10.63 4.75
CA THR A 37 -4.84 11.57 5.62
C THR A 37 -5.19 13.05 5.40
N PRO A 38 -6.46 13.42 5.08
CA PRO A 38 -6.82 14.83 4.90
C PRO A 38 -6.53 15.66 6.16
N TRP A 39 -6.56 15.03 7.34
CA TRP A 39 -6.23 15.62 8.64
C TRP A 39 -4.81 16.18 8.75
N ILE A 40 -3.86 15.76 7.90
CA ILE A 40 -2.50 16.36 7.90
C ILE A 40 -2.57 17.81 7.43
N ARG A 41 -3.52 18.15 6.55
CA ARG A 41 -3.74 19.53 6.12
C ARG A 41 -4.18 20.43 7.28
N ASP A 42 -4.90 19.89 8.26
CA ASP A 42 -5.31 20.62 9.46
C ASP A 42 -4.11 21.07 10.31
N LYS A 43 -2.91 20.50 10.10
CA LYS A 43 -1.66 21.01 10.71
C LYS A 43 -1.34 22.44 10.31
N ALA A 44 -1.93 22.96 9.22
CA ALA A 44 -1.81 24.36 8.83
C ALA A 44 -2.34 25.34 9.90
N SER A 45 -3.30 24.93 10.74
CA SER A 45 -3.89 25.78 11.79
C SER A 45 -3.35 25.48 13.20
N ILE A 46 -2.42 24.55 13.34
CA ILE A 46 -1.84 24.21 14.64
C ILE A 46 -0.71 25.19 14.98
N PRO A 47 -0.69 25.75 16.21
CA PRO A 47 0.40 26.60 16.67
C PRO A 47 1.78 25.92 16.53
N GLY A 48 2.73 26.66 15.95
CA GLY A 48 4.10 26.16 15.75
C GLY A 48 4.85 25.82 17.04
N GLU A 49 4.41 26.35 18.19
CA GLU A 49 4.93 26.00 19.53
C GLU A 49 4.70 24.54 19.93
N LEU A 50 3.71 23.87 19.32
CA LEU A 50 3.45 22.44 19.52
C LEU A 50 4.25 21.55 18.55
N TYR A 51 4.98 22.14 17.61
CA TYR A 51 5.80 21.40 16.66
C TYR A 51 7.06 20.87 17.33
N GLN A 52 7.15 19.55 17.40
CA GLN A 52 8.33 18.82 17.89
C GLN A 52 8.91 17.98 16.75
N PRO A 53 9.93 18.50 16.02
CA PRO A 53 10.44 17.82 14.84
C PRO A 53 10.96 16.43 15.19
N LEU A 54 10.67 15.48 14.30
CA LEU A 54 11.34 14.18 14.28
C LEU A 54 12.87 14.37 14.24
N PHE A 55 13.62 13.34 14.64
CA PHE A 55 15.09 13.39 14.62
C PHE A 55 15.66 13.88 13.29
N VAL A 56 15.09 13.45 12.16
CA VAL A 56 15.52 13.90 10.84
C VAL A 56 15.27 15.39 10.58
N GLY A 57 14.17 15.95 11.09
CA GLY A 57 13.89 17.39 11.03
C GLY A 57 14.69 18.22 12.04
N ARG A 58 15.47 17.58 12.91
CA ARG A 58 16.50 18.25 13.71
C ARG A 58 17.88 18.21 13.05
N LEU A 59 18.15 17.17 12.26
CA LEU A 59 19.38 17.05 11.47
C LEU A 59 19.34 17.92 10.21
N LEU A 60 18.21 17.93 9.52
CA LEU A 60 17.91 18.84 8.43
C LEU A 60 17.19 20.04 9.06
N PRO A 61 17.65 21.30 8.86
CA PRO A 61 17.00 22.48 9.41
C PRO A 61 15.68 22.77 8.68
N LEU A 62 14.70 21.88 8.82
CA LEU A 62 13.38 22.00 8.23
C LEU A 62 12.60 23.08 8.97
N PRO A 63 11.89 23.96 8.25
CA PRO A 63 11.14 25.04 8.86
C PRO A 63 9.97 24.51 9.68
N THR A 64 9.61 25.22 10.76
CA THR A 64 8.35 24.98 11.46
C THR A 64 7.18 25.12 10.47
N PRO A 65 6.21 24.19 10.46
CA PRO A 65 5.12 24.22 9.49
C PRO A 65 4.29 25.50 9.62
N THR A 66 4.16 26.22 8.50
CA THR A 66 3.26 27.38 8.38
C THR A 66 2.05 27.03 7.50
N PRO A 67 0.94 27.78 7.58
CA PRO A 67 -0.19 27.57 6.69
C PRO A 67 0.19 27.58 5.21
N LEU A 68 1.13 28.47 4.84
CA LEU A 68 1.64 28.57 3.47
C LEU A 68 2.39 27.30 3.07
N LEU A 69 3.35 26.85 3.89
CA LEU A 69 4.14 25.65 3.61
C LEU A 69 3.25 24.41 3.45
N VAL A 70 2.33 24.19 4.39
CA VAL A 70 1.44 23.01 4.39
C VAL A 70 0.58 22.99 3.12
N ASN A 71 -0.02 24.12 2.74
CA ASN A 71 -0.85 24.18 1.53
C ASN A 71 -0.02 24.07 0.25
N LEU A 72 1.19 24.63 0.19
CA LEU A 72 2.08 24.49 -0.96
C LEU A 72 2.50 23.03 -1.14
N VAL A 73 2.94 22.35 -0.07
CA VAL A 73 3.30 20.93 -0.12
C VAL A 73 2.10 20.10 -0.56
N PHE A 74 0.91 20.34 0.00
CA PHE A 74 -0.31 19.63 -0.37
C PHE A 74 -0.62 19.72 -1.87
N TRP A 75 -0.72 20.94 -2.42
CA TRP A 75 -1.08 21.14 -3.83
C TRP A 75 0.02 20.68 -4.78
N ALA A 76 1.29 20.95 -4.46
CA ALA A 76 2.41 20.49 -5.25
C ALA A 76 2.46 18.96 -5.29
N LEU A 77 2.30 18.30 -4.14
CA LEU A 77 2.33 16.85 -4.04
C LEU A 77 1.17 16.21 -4.80
N LEU A 78 -0.05 16.77 -4.70
CA LEU A 78 -1.21 16.28 -5.46
C LEU A 78 -0.97 16.33 -6.97
N LEU A 79 -0.57 17.49 -7.50
CA LEU A 79 -0.36 17.67 -8.94
C LEU A 79 0.82 16.84 -9.46
N LEU A 80 1.94 16.83 -8.72
CA LEU A 80 3.14 16.09 -9.12
C LEU A 80 2.94 14.58 -9.01
N ALA A 81 2.17 14.08 -8.05
CA ALA A 81 1.84 12.66 -7.95
C ALA A 81 1.01 12.20 -9.16
N LEU A 82 -0.02 12.97 -9.54
CA LEU A 82 -0.80 12.68 -10.75
C LEU A 82 0.06 12.73 -12.02
N ALA A 83 0.97 13.70 -12.13
CA ALA A 83 1.92 13.76 -13.23
C ALA A 83 2.91 12.57 -13.22
N ALA A 84 3.44 12.19 -12.05
CA ALA A 84 4.38 11.09 -11.87
C ALA A 84 3.77 9.74 -12.23
N ALA A 85 2.47 9.56 -11.95
CA ALA A 85 1.71 8.36 -12.33
C ALA A 85 1.69 8.11 -13.84
N THR A 86 1.90 9.13 -14.68
CA THR A 86 1.99 8.97 -16.14
C THR A 86 3.31 8.34 -16.62
N GLY A 87 4.34 8.32 -15.78
CA GLY A 87 5.66 7.76 -16.11
C GLY A 87 6.48 8.57 -17.13
N ARG A 88 6.10 9.81 -17.47
CA ARG A 88 6.78 10.63 -18.49
C ARG A 88 8.18 11.10 -18.10
N ALA A 89 8.37 11.54 -16.85
CA ALA A 89 9.66 12.01 -16.30
C ALA A 89 9.94 11.35 -14.94
N PRO A 90 10.15 10.01 -14.91
CA PRO A 90 10.04 9.21 -13.69
C PRO A 90 11.10 9.55 -12.63
N ARG A 91 12.28 10.05 -13.03
CA ARG A 91 13.32 10.46 -12.09
C ARG A 91 12.98 11.77 -11.42
N ALA A 92 12.79 12.84 -12.21
CA ALA A 92 12.51 14.17 -11.70
C ALA A 92 11.20 14.22 -10.91
N LEU A 93 10.10 13.73 -11.49
CA LEU A 93 8.79 13.71 -10.81
C LEU A 93 8.80 12.77 -9.62
N GLY A 94 9.47 11.62 -9.72
CA GLY A 94 9.54 10.67 -8.62
C GLY A 94 10.31 11.21 -7.42
N TRP A 95 11.49 11.82 -7.65
CA TRP A 95 12.24 12.46 -6.58
C TRP A 95 11.48 13.65 -5.96
N ALA A 96 10.80 14.47 -6.79
CA ALA A 96 9.98 15.56 -6.29
C ALA A 96 8.83 15.06 -5.39
N VAL A 97 8.11 14.02 -5.82
CA VAL A 97 7.04 13.39 -5.02
C VAL A 97 7.61 12.79 -3.73
N PHE A 98 8.76 12.11 -3.79
CA PHE A 98 9.40 11.56 -2.59
C PHE A 98 9.74 12.65 -1.58
N VAL A 99 10.45 13.71 -1.99
CA VAL A 99 10.87 14.81 -1.10
C VAL A 99 9.65 15.49 -0.48
N LEU A 100 8.62 15.79 -1.28
CA LEU A 100 7.41 16.43 -0.79
C LEU A 100 6.58 15.53 0.12
N TYR A 101 6.45 14.24 -0.20
CA TYR A 101 5.75 13.28 0.67
C TYR A 101 6.54 13.03 1.96
N PHE A 102 7.87 13.04 1.90
CA PHE A 102 8.72 12.95 3.07
C PHE A 102 8.50 14.14 4.00
N GLU A 103 8.52 15.36 3.47
CA GLU A 103 8.17 16.57 4.23
C GLU A 103 6.75 16.49 4.80
N TRP A 104 5.77 16.06 4.00
CA TRP A 104 4.39 15.84 4.44
C TRP A 104 4.30 14.90 5.65
N MET A 105 5.10 13.83 5.68
CA MET A 105 5.17 12.90 6.82
C MET A 105 5.92 13.49 8.03
N VAL A 106 6.96 14.29 7.81
CA VAL A 106 7.62 15.02 8.90
C VAL A 106 6.62 15.96 9.58
N ILE A 107 5.87 16.74 8.81
CA ILE A 107 4.80 17.61 9.32
C ILE A 107 3.77 16.79 10.11
N ALA A 108 3.27 15.70 9.54
CA ALA A 108 2.23 14.87 10.14
C ALA A 108 2.63 14.31 11.53
N MET A 109 3.86 13.84 11.66
CA MET A 109 4.32 13.04 12.81
C MET A 109 5.07 13.85 13.88
N SER A 110 5.25 15.16 13.67
CA SER A 110 5.96 16.06 14.60
C SER A 110 5.04 16.69 15.66
N TYR A 111 3.91 16.04 15.97
CA TYR A 111 2.92 16.51 16.95
C TYR A 111 2.54 15.41 17.95
N GLY A 112 3.52 14.63 18.41
CA GLY A 112 3.37 13.68 19.53
C GLY A 112 2.88 12.27 19.15
N LYS A 113 2.67 11.97 17.87
CA LYS A 113 2.34 10.62 17.40
C LYS A 113 3.15 10.28 16.15
N VAL A 114 3.84 9.15 16.21
CA VAL A 114 4.62 8.60 15.09
C VAL A 114 4.03 7.25 14.72
N ASP A 115 3.47 7.16 13.52
CA ASP A 115 2.93 5.91 12.98
C ASP A 115 3.93 5.25 12.02
N HIS A 116 4.05 3.93 12.12
CA HIS A 116 4.98 3.13 11.30
C HIS A 116 4.38 2.68 9.95
N ASP A 117 3.08 2.90 9.76
CA ASP A 117 2.28 2.41 8.63
C ASP A 117 2.62 3.06 7.27
N ARG A 118 3.44 4.11 7.25
CA ARG A 118 3.96 4.73 6.01
C ARG A 118 5.40 4.35 5.70
N PHE A 119 6.09 3.61 6.57
CA PHE A 119 7.51 3.31 6.40
C PHE A 119 7.83 2.63 5.07
N ALA A 120 7.17 1.50 4.77
CA ALA A 120 7.38 0.78 3.51
C ALA A 120 7.01 1.62 2.27
N PHE A 121 5.98 2.47 2.39
CA PHE A 121 5.53 3.33 1.31
C PHE A 121 6.52 4.47 1.03
N LEU A 122 7.10 5.08 2.07
CA LEU A 122 8.20 6.04 1.94
C LEU A 122 9.41 5.43 1.26
N VAL A 123 9.77 4.19 1.61
CA VAL A 123 10.85 3.47 0.93
C VAL A 123 10.50 3.23 -0.54
N ALA A 124 9.26 2.82 -0.86
CA ALA A 124 8.81 2.66 -2.24
C ALA A 124 8.97 3.95 -3.05
N LEU A 125 8.55 5.10 -2.50
CA LEU A 125 8.71 6.41 -3.12
C LEU A 125 10.19 6.78 -3.32
N ALA A 126 11.08 6.41 -2.41
CA ALA A 126 12.52 6.68 -2.51
C ALA A 126 13.21 5.84 -3.60
N VAL A 127 12.77 4.60 -3.82
CA VAL A 127 13.44 3.67 -4.77
C VAL A 127 12.84 3.70 -6.18
N LEU A 128 11.56 4.03 -6.34
CA LEU A 128 10.91 4.13 -7.66
C LEU A 128 11.62 5.05 -8.68
N PRO A 129 12.20 6.21 -8.28
CA PRO A 129 12.92 7.10 -9.19
C PRO A 129 14.22 6.51 -9.73
N THR A 130 14.81 5.48 -9.09
CA THR A 130 16.11 4.93 -9.50
C THR A 130 16.01 4.11 -10.80
N VAL A 131 14.86 3.47 -11.05
CA VAL A 131 14.63 2.51 -12.15
C VAL A 131 14.57 3.15 -13.54
N GLY A 132 14.34 4.46 -13.63
CA GLY A 132 14.23 5.16 -14.92
C GLY A 132 12.94 4.84 -15.68
N ARG A 133 12.98 4.94 -17.03
CA ARG A 133 11.80 4.80 -17.89
C ARG A 133 11.31 3.35 -17.93
N ALA A 134 10.02 3.15 -17.71
CA ALA A 134 9.33 1.87 -17.79
C ALA A 134 7.90 2.10 -18.31
N ARG A 135 7.39 1.19 -19.15
CA ARG A 135 6.04 1.28 -19.73
C ARG A 135 5.23 0.03 -19.39
N HIS A 136 3.91 0.15 -19.28
CA HIS A 136 3.01 -0.95 -18.88
C HIS A 136 3.04 -2.20 -19.80
N ALA A 137 3.47 -2.04 -21.07
CA ALA A 137 3.59 -3.16 -22.01
C ALA A 137 5.04 -3.68 -22.15
N ASP A 138 6.00 -3.08 -21.45
CA ASP A 138 7.43 -3.37 -21.60
C ASP A 138 7.80 -4.68 -20.90
N ARG A 139 8.11 -5.71 -21.68
CA ARG A 139 8.48 -7.04 -21.19
C ARG A 139 9.97 -7.19 -20.92
N THR A 140 10.78 -6.18 -21.20
CA THR A 140 12.23 -6.25 -20.95
C THR A 140 12.50 -6.47 -19.47
N MET A 141 13.40 -7.41 -19.18
CA MET A 141 13.80 -7.71 -17.80
C MET A 141 14.76 -6.65 -17.30
N SER A 142 14.60 -6.24 -16.05
CA SER A 142 15.41 -5.17 -15.45
C SER A 142 15.78 -5.50 -14.01
N GLU A 143 17.09 -5.51 -13.76
CA GLU A 143 17.67 -5.66 -12.42
C GLU A 143 17.34 -4.47 -11.51
N ALA A 144 17.39 -3.25 -12.05
CA ALA A 144 17.00 -2.04 -11.30
C ALA A 144 15.54 -2.10 -10.85
N ALA A 145 14.64 -2.62 -11.69
CA ALA A 145 13.25 -2.86 -11.32
C ALA A 145 13.12 -3.95 -10.23
N GLY A 146 13.90 -5.03 -10.35
CA GLY A 146 13.96 -6.10 -9.35
C GLY A 146 14.40 -5.57 -7.99
N TRP A 147 15.48 -4.80 -7.97
CA TRP A 147 16.02 -4.13 -6.79
C TRP A 147 14.99 -3.23 -6.12
N ALA A 148 14.33 -2.33 -6.87
CA ALA A 148 13.35 -1.41 -6.29
C ALA A 148 12.16 -2.15 -5.66
N LEU A 149 11.65 -3.20 -6.32
CA LEU A 149 10.59 -4.03 -5.74
C LEU A 149 11.09 -4.81 -4.52
N ARG A 150 12.29 -5.38 -4.56
CA ARG A 150 12.84 -6.14 -3.43
C ARG A 150 13.09 -5.26 -2.20
N VAL A 151 13.67 -4.08 -2.39
CA VAL A 151 13.86 -3.11 -1.30
C VAL A 151 12.52 -2.70 -0.68
N THR A 152 11.49 -2.50 -1.51
CA THR A 152 10.13 -2.25 -1.02
C THR A 152 9.58 -3.44 -0.22
N GLN A 153 9.73 -4.67 -0.73
CA GLN A 153 9.31 -5.90 -0.03
C GLN A 153 10.00 -6.04 1.33
N ILE A 154 11.32 -5.77 1.39
CA ILE A 154 12.08 -5.76 2.64
C ILE A 154 11.49 -4.73 3.59
N ALA A 155 11.20 -3.51 3.13
CA ALA A 155 10.60 -2.48 3.97
C ALA A 155 9.20 -2.85 4.49
N VAL A 156 8.38 -3.54 3.68
CA VAL A 156 7.09 -4.12 4.13
C VAL A 156 7.32 -5.08 5.28
N VAL A 157 8.23 -6.05 5.12
CA VAL A 157 8.56 -7.03 6.17
C VAL A 157 9.14 -6.35 7.41
N CYS A 158 10.04 -5.39 7.24
CA CYS A 158 10.58 -4.60 8.34
C CYS A 158 9.48 -3.84 9.09
N THR A 159 8.44 -3.36 8.40
CA THR A 159 7.31 -2.69 9.07
C THR A 159 6.63 -3.64 10.05
N TYR A 160 6.36 -4.90 9.67
CA TYR A 160 5.79 -5.90 10.57
C TYR A 160 6.76 -6.28 11.69
N PHE A 161 7.97 -6.72 11.32
CA PHE A 161 8.95 -7.23 12.27
C PHE A 161 9.32 -6.18 13.32
N LEU A 162 9.62 -4.95 12.88
CA LEU A 162 9.98 -3.87 13.80
C LEU A 162 8.78 -3.37 14.60
N ALA A 163 7.55 -3.52 14.10
CA ALA A 163 6.36 -3.23 14.89
C ALA A 163 6.21 -4.22 16.06
N ALA A 164 6.40 -5.54 15.83
CA ALA A 164 6.42 -6.51 16.93
C ALA A 164 7.57 -6.25 17.90
N TRP A 165 8.77 -5.99 17.38
CA TRP A 165 9.91 -5.63 18.21
C TRP A 165 9.61 -4.40 19.08
N ALA A 166 9.01 -3.35 18.52
CA ALA A 166 8.62 -2.17 19.28
C ALA A 166 7.58 -2.48 20.36
N LYS A 167 6.58 -3.32 20.05
CA LYS A 167 5.59 -3.78 21.04
C LYS A 167 6.26 -4.46 22.24
N LEU A 168 7.17 -5.39 21.98
CA LEU A 168 7.90 -6.10 23.04
C LEU A 168 8.87 -5.19 23.79
N ARG A 169 9.61 -4.33 23.08
CA ARG A 169 10.61 -3.43 23.66
C ARG A 169 9.98 -2.40 24.60
N PHE A 170 8.84 -1.82 24.23
CA PHE A 170 8.21 -0.75 25.00
C PHE A 170 7.07 -1.22 25.90
N GLY A 171 6.41 -2.33 25.56
CA GLY A 171 5.28 -2.88 26.30
C GLY A 171 5.59 -4.13 27.12
N GLY A 172 6.79 -4.70 27.00
CA GLY A 172 7.15 -5.95 27.67
C GLY A 172 6.42 -7.18 27.11
N LEU A 173 6.52 -8.31 27.81
CA LEU A 173 5.74 -9.50 27.49
C LEU A 173 4.25 -9.32 27.82
N GLU A 174 3.96 -8.40 28.75
CA GLU A 174 2.63 -7.97 29.17
C GLU A 174 1.81 -7.38 28.01
N TRP A 175 2.46 -6.95 26.92
CA TRP A 175 1.74 -6.57 25.70
C TRP A 175 0.84 -7.70 25.19
N MET A 176 1.27 -8.97 25.33
CA MET A 176 0.54 -10.14 24.82
C MET A 176 -0.67 -10.54 25.68
N THR A 177 -0.67 -10.19 26.96
CA THR A 177 -1.72 -10.57 27.92
C THR A 177 -2.51 -9.38 28.47
N GLY A 178 -2.06 -8.16 28.19
CA GLY A 178 -2.63 -6.92 28.69
C GLY A 178 -3.86 -6.44 27.94
N SER A 179 -4.27 -5.21 28.26
CA SER A 179 -5.50 -4.58 27.76
C SER A 179 -5.33 -3.78 26.47
N VAL A 180 -4.26 -4.01 25.70
CA VAL A 180 -3.93 -3.18 24.52
C VAL A 180 -5.01 -3.29 23.45
N LEU A 181 -5.42 -4.51 23.09
CA LEU A 181 -6.53 -4.69 22.13
C LEU A 181 -7.86 -4.21 22.70
N ALA A 182 -8.15 -4.45 23.99
CA ALA A 182 -9.38 -3.96 24.62
C ALA A 182 -9.47 -2.41 24.54
N ARG A 183 -8.36 -1.70 24.83
CA ARG A 183 -8.27 -0.24 24.68
C ARG A 183 -8.44 0.20 23.23
N ALA A 184 -7.94 -0.57 22.26
CA ALA A 184 -8.12 -0.26 20.84
C ALA A 184 -9.60 -0.37 20.43
N ILE A 185 -10.30 -1.42 20.89
CA ILE A 185 -11.73 -1.63 20.68
C ILE A 185 -12.55 -0.50 21.32
N ILE A 186 -12.30 -0.15 22.58
CA ILE A 186 -13.03 0.95 23.25
C ILE A 186 -12.92 2.27 22.49
N ARG A 187 -11.75 2.55 21.90
CA ARG A 187 -11.49 3.83 21.21
C ARG A 187 -11.99 3.86 19.77
N ARG A 188 -12.04 2.72 19.07
CA ARG A 188 -12.18 2.66 17.60
C ARG A 188 -12.98 1.45 17.08
N GLY A 189 -13.58 0.69 17.99
CA GLY A 189 -14.25 -0.58 17.72
C GLY A 189 -15.47 -0.45 16.84
N THR A 190 -15.83 -1.55 16.21
CA THR A 190 -17.07 -1.76 15.48
C THR A 190 -17.93 -2.80 16.20
N GLU A 191 -19.16 -3.00 15.75
CA GLU A 191 -20.03 -4.08 16.25
C GLU A 191 -19.36 -5.46 16.16
N LEU A 192 -18.55 -5.70 15.12
CA LEU A 192 -17.78 -6.94 15.00
C LEU A 192 -16.74 -7.07 16.13
N ALA A 193 -16.09 -5.98 16.52
CA ALA A 193 -15.17 -6.00 17.65
C ALA A 193 -15.88 -6.25 18.98
N ASP A 194 -17.09 -5.72 19.17
CA ASP A 194 -17.90 -5.98 20.36
C ASP A 194 -18.29 -7.45 20.48
N LEU A 195 -18.63 -8.11 19.35
CA LEU A 195 -18.88 -9.56 19.30
C LEU A 195 -17.62 -10.35 19.66
N ILE A 196 -16.46 -9.98 19.09
CA ILE A 196 -15.18 -10.64 19.37
C ILE A 196 -14.78 -10.47 20.84
N ALA A 197 -14.99 -9.29 21.41
CA ALA A 197 -14.62 -8.97 22.79
C ALA A 197 -15.39 -9.78 23.84
N GLN A 198 -16.57 -10.30 23.48
CA GLN A 198 -17.37 -11.16 24.35
C GLN A 198 -16.82 -12.59 24.48
N VAL A 199 -15.96 -13.02 23.56
CA VAL A 199 -15.39 -14.37 23.58
C VAL A 199 -14.24 -14.43 24.59
N PRO A 200 -14.32 -15.28 25.63
CA PRO A 200 -13.27 -15.38 26.65
C PRO A 200 -11.91 -15.68 26.02
N TYR A 201 -10.87 -14.98 26.47
CA TYR A 201 -9.47 -15.13 26.05
C TYR A 201 -9.15 -14.87 24.57
N LEU A 202 -10.13 -14.57 23.71
CA LEU A 202 -9.90 -14.38 22.28
C LEU A 202 -8.98 -13.18 21.98
N LEU A 203 -9.13 -12.09 22.73
CA LEU A 203 -8.24 -10.93 22.60
C LEU A 203 -6.79 -11.25 22.97
N ILE A 204 -6.58 -12.09 23.99
CA ILE A 204 -5.24 -12.53 24.39
C ILE A 204 -4.65 -13.41 23.28
N ALA A 205 -5.41 -14.41 22.80
CA ALA A 205 -4.99 -15.25 21.69
C ALA A 205 -4.64 -14.43 20.43
N ALA A 206 -5.44 -13.40 20.13
CA ALA A 206 -5.17 -12.48 19.03
C ALA A 206 -3.88 -11.68 19.23
N GLN A 207 -3.57 -11.22 20.45
CA GLN A 207 -2.30 -10.53 20.74
C GLN A 207 -1.09 -11.44 20.53
N PHE A 208 -1.15 -12.70 20.97
CA PHE A 208 -0.11 -13.68 20.67
C PHE A 208 0.02 -13.93 19.15
N GLY A 209 -1.12 -14.08 18.46
CA GLY A 209 -1.14 -14.23 17.00
C GLY A 209 -0.52 -13.05 16.27
N ILE A 210 -0.80 -11.82 16.71
CA ILE A 210 -0.20 -10.58 16.18
C ILE A 210 1.32 -10.61 16.31
N ILE A 211 1.84 -10.85 17.52
CA ILE A 211 3.29 -10.90 17.75
C ILE A 211 3.95 -12.02 16.95
N ALA A 212 3.35 -13.22 16.96
CA ALA A 212 3.90 -14.37 16.24
C ALA A 212 3.99 -14.10 14.74
N PHE A 213 2.92 -13.63 14.10
CA PHE A 213 2.97 -13.39 12.65
C PHE A 213 3.93 -12.25 12.29
N GLU A 214 3.94 -11.16 13.07
CA GLU A 214 4.79 -10.01 12.79
C GLU A 214 6.28 -10.38 12.88
N LEU A 215 6.67 -11.13 13.92
CA LEU A 215 8.04 -11.65 14.08
C LEU A 215 8.41 -12.68 13.01
N LEU A 216 7.47 -13.51 12.57
CA LEU A 216 7.68 -14.53 11.54
C LEU A 216 7.56 -13.99 10.12
N SER A 217 7.21 -12.71 9.93
CA SER A 217 7.07 -12.09 8.61
C SER A 217 8.29 -12.25 7.68
N PRO A 218 9.56 -12.30 8.15
CA PRO A 218 10.72 -12.55 7.27
C PRO A 218 10.70 -13.91 6.56
N LEU A 219 9.95 -14.89 7.07
CA LEU A 219 9.83 -16.21 6.45
C LEU A 219 9.21 -16.15 5.04
N VAL A 220 8.50 -15.06 4.69
CA VAL A 220 7.95 -14.84 3.35
C VAL A 220 9.01 -14.93 2.24
N PHE A 221 10.27 -14.63 2.55
CA PHE A 221 11.38 -14.67 1.59
C PHE A 221 11.93 -16.07 1.33
N VAL A 222 11.78 -17.00 2.28
CA VAL A 222 12.32 -18.36 2.19
C VAL A 222 11.27 -19.39 1.80
N VAL A 223 9.98 -19.08 1.95
CA VAL A 223 8.91 -19.96 1.46
C VAL A 223 8.89 -20.05 -0.06
N SER A 224 8.51 -21.22 -0.56
CA SER A 224 8.32 -21.46 -1.99
C SER A 224 7.31 -20.48 -2.62
N PRO A 225 7.39 -20.20 -3.94
CA PRO A 225 6.53 -19.22 -4.59
C PRO A 225 5.02 -19.44 -4.41
N ARG A 226 4.57 -20.71 -4.37
CA ARG A 226 3.16 -21.08 -4.11
C ARG A 226 2.69 -20.61 -2.74
N TRP A 227 3.50 -20.82 -1.70
CA TRP A 227 3.18 -20.44 -0.33
C TRP A 227 3.33 -18.94 -0.10
N ARG A 228 4.25 -18.28 -0.82
CA ARG A 228 4.43 -16.83 -0.74
C ARG A 228 3.13 -16.08 -1.03
N GLN A 229 2.36 -16.53 -2.02
CA GLN A 229 1.06 -15.92 -2.33
C GLN A 229 0.05 -16.09 -1.20
N ALA A 230 0.00 -17.27 -0.57
CA ALA A 230 -0.85 -17.52 0.59
C ALA A 230 -0.45 -16.64 1.79
N VAL A 231 0.86 -16.46 2.04
CA VAL A 231 1.38 -15.57 3.09
C VAL A 231 0.98 -14.12 2.82
N VAL A 232 1.13 -13.64 1.59
CA VAL A 232 0.74 -12.27 1.21
C VAL A 232 -0.79 -12.09 1.32
N ALA A 233 -1.57 -13.09 0.92
CA ALA A 233 -3.02 -13.07 1.11
C ALA A 233 -3.39 -12.99 2.60
N PHE A 234 -2.72 -13.78 3.45
CA PHE A 234 -2.87 -13.70 4.90
C PHE A 234 -2.54 -12.30 5.44
N PHE A 235 -1.47 -11.65 4.96
CA PHE A 235 -1.15 -10.27 5.34
C PHE A 235 -2.27 -9.29 4.98
N TYR A 236 -2.87 -9.40 3.79
CA TYR A 236 -4.06 -8.59 3.44
C TYR A 236 -5.25 -8.90 4.34
N SER A 237 -5.53 -10.16 4.63
CA SER A 237 -6.63 -10.57 5.51
C SER A 237 -6.46 -10.05 6.93
N PHE A 238 -5.24 -10.03 7.47
CA PHE A 238 -4.95 -9.45 8.76
C PHE A 238 -5.36 -7.97 8.83
N HIS A 239 -5.01 -7.19 7.80
CA HIS A 239 -5.37 -5.78 7.71
C HIS A 239 -6.87 -5.58 7.47
N LEU A 240 -7.51 -6.47 6.70
CA LEU A 240 -8.96 -6.46 6.51
C LEU A 240 -9.70 -6.68 7.84
N VAL A 241 -9.26 -7.65 8.65
CA VAL A 241 -9.81 -7.86 9.99
C VAL A 241 -9.55 -6.65 10.88
N THR A 242 -8.36 -6.06 10.80
CA THR A 242 -8.00 -4.87 11.57
C THR A 242 -8.90 -3.67 11.27
N ILE A 243 -9.16 -3.37 9.99
CA ILE A 243 -10.07 -2.27 9.64
C ILE A 243 -11.53 -2.61 9.97
N ALA A 244 -11.95 -3.86 9.78
CA ALA A 244 -13.31 -4.30 10.08
C ALA A 244 -13.62 -4.29 11.60
N THR A 245 -12.60 -4.45 12.44
CA THR A 245 -12.76 -4.51 13.91
C THR A 245 -12.48 -3.17 14.58
N ILE A 246 -11.38 -2.48 14.25
CA ILE A 246 -10.94 -1.29 14.98
C ILE A 246 -10.69 -0.07 14.09
N THR A 247 -11.20 -0.09 12.85
CA THR A 247 -11.19 1.03 11.88
C THR A 247 -9.82 1.65 11.61
N ILE A 248 -8.73 0.95 11.94
CA ILE A 248 -7.36 1.38 11.64
C ILE A 248 -7.02 0.95 10.21
N SER A 249 -6.72 1.94 9.37
CA SER A 249 -6.27 1.71 8.00
C SER A 249 -4.74 1.72 7.90
N PHE A 250 -4.20 0.69 7.25
CA PHE A 250 -2.79 0.59 6.86
C PHE A 250 -2.62 0.73 5.35
N ALA A 251 -3.50 1.49 4.69
CA ALA A 251 -3.56 1.57 3.23
C ALA A 251 -2.22 1.86 2.52
N PRO A 252 -1.34 2.77 3.00
CA PRO A 252 -0.04 2.99 2.36
C PRO A 252 0.86 1.74 2.41
N HIS A 253 0.84 1.03 3.54
CA HIS A 253 1.56 -0.24 3.70
C HIS A 253 1.00 -1.33 2.78
N LEU A 254 -0.32 -1.43 2.65
CA LEU A 254 -0.98 -2.35 1.71
C LEU A 254 -0.58 -2.06 0.25
N VAL A 255 -0.51 -0.78 -0.13
CA VAL A 255 -0.02 -0.40 -1.46
C VAL A 255 1.44 -0.80 -1.65
N ALA A 256 2.32 -0.56 -0.69
CA ALA A 256 3.71 -1.03 -0.76
C ALA A 256 3.81 -2.56 -0.85
N MET A 257 2.92 -3.29 -0.17
CA MET A 257 2.84 -4.75 -0.18
C MET A 257 2.45 -5.32 -1.56
N THR A 258 1.83 -4.53 -2.43
CA THR A 258 1.61 -4.96 -3.83
C THR A 258 2.91 -5.23 -4.60
N SER A 259 4.07 -4.80 -4.08
CA SER A 259 5.40 -5.17 -4.61
C SER A 259 5.66 -6.68 -4.63
N PHE A 260 4.94 -7.48 -3.83
CA PHE A 260 4.97 -8.95 -3.88
C PHE A 260 4.14 -9.54 -5.04
N LEU A 261 3.26 -8.75 -5.66
CA LEU A 261 2.31 -9.22 -6.66
C LEU A 261 2.86 -9.03 -8.08
N ALA A 262 2.42 -9.89 -8.99
CA ALA A 262 2.71 -9.78 -10.42
C ALA A 262 1.78 -8.76 -11.10
N LEU A 263 1.94 -7.47 -10.75
CA LEU A 263 1.06 -6.39 -11.19
C LEU A 263 0.97 -6.23 -12.71
N GLU A 264 2.00 -6.60 -13.46
CA GLU A 264 1.99 -6.62 -14.93
C GLU A 264 0.97 -7.59 -15.54
N ARG A 265 0.49 -8.56 -14.75
CA ARG A 265 -0.55 -9.51 -15.17
C ARG A 265 -1.96 -8.97 -14.93
N LEU A 266 -2.11 -7.89 -14.15
CA LEU A 266 -3.39 -7.24 -13.91
C LEU A 266 -3.71 -6.30 -15.08
N ARG A 267 -4.68 -6.69 -15.90
CA ARG A 267 -5.16 -5.94 -17.07
C ARG A 267 -6.64 -5.53 -16.89
N PRO A 268 -6.97 -4.70 -15.89
CA PRO A 268 -8.36 -4.38 -15.56
C PRO A 268 -9.09 -3.68 -16.71
N VAL A 269 -8.42 -2.77 -17.42
CA VAL A 269 -9.00 -2.06 -18.58
C VAL A 269 -9.28 -3.01 -19.75
N GLU A 270 -8.42 -3.99 -19.99
CA GLU A 270 -8.66 -4.97 -21.07
C GLU A 270 -9.79 -5.91 -20.70
N ARG A 271 -9.89 -6.34 -19.43
CA ARG A 271 -11.03 -7.12 -18.94
C ARG A 271 -12.34 -6.34 -19.04
N LEU A 272 -12.35 -5.06 -18.64
CA LEU A 272 -13.53 -4.19 -18.77
C LEU A 272 -13.93 -4.00 -20.25
N ARG A 273 -12.97 -3.79 -21.14
CA ARG A 273 -13.22 -3.72 -22.59
C ARG A 273 -13.74 -5.04 -23.16
N GLN A 274 -13.24 -6.17 -22.69
CA GLN A 274 -13.73 -7.50 -23.08
C GLN A 274 -15.17 -7.72 -22.61
N LEU A 275 -15.49 -7.34 -21.36
CA LEU A 275 -16.85 -7.42 -20.82
C LEU A 275 -17.81 -6.50 -21.58
N ALA A 276 -17.39 -5.27 -21.87
CA ALA A 276 -18.19 -4.33 -22.67
C ALA A 276 -18.42 -4.82 -24.11
N ARG A 277 -17.42 -5.46 -24.74
CA ARG A 277 -17.56 -6.07 -26.07
C ARG A 277 -18.49 -7.28 -26.07
N ARG A 278 -18.46 -8.10 -25.02
CA ARG A 278 -19.38 -9.24 -24.86
C ARG A 278 -20.82 -8.78 -24.66
N GLY A 279 -21.04 -7.76 -23.82
CA GLY A 279 -22.37 -7.18 -23.64
C GLY A 279 -22.96 -6.51 -24.90
N GLY A 280 -22.11 -6.08 -25.85
CA GLY A 280 -22.56 -5.58 -27.15
C GLY A 280 -22.90 -6.68 -28.16
N GLN A 281 -22.23 -7.83 -28.10
CA GLN A 281 -22.49 -8.96 -29.01
C GLN A 281 -23.78 -9.70 -28.65
N ASP A 282 -24.12 -9.80 -27.36
CA ASP A 282 -25.37 -10.43 -26.92
C ASP A 282 -26.61 -9.57 -27.25
N ALA A 283 -26.44 -8.26 -27.47
CA ALA A 283 -27.52 -7.35 -27.87
C ALA A 283 -27.80 -7.34 -29.39
N GLU A 284 -26.84 -7.83 -30.20
CA GLU A 284 -26.95 -7.84 -31.67
C GLU A 284 -27.43 -9.20 -32.22
N ALA A 285 -27.55 -10.21 -31.36
CA ALA A 285 -28.18 -11.49 -31.68
C ALA A 285 -29.72 -11.34 -31.72
N VAL A 286 -30.23 -10.67 -32.77
CA VAL A 286 -31.65 -10.69 -33.13
C VAL A 286 -32.03 -12.15 -33.47
N PRO A 287 -33.12 -12.71 -32.92
CA PRO A 287 -33.56 -14.04 -33.30
C PRO A 287 -33.91 -14.05 -34.78
N ALA A 288 -33.23 -14.90 -35.56
CA ALA A 288 -33.60 -15.16 -36.94
C ALA A 288 -35.06 -15.65 -36.97
N GLU A 289 -35.89 -14.94 -37.73
CA GLU A 289 -37.30 -15.26 -37.93
C GLU A 289 -37.42 -16.72 -38.45
N PRO A 290 -38.23 -17.58 -37.82
CA PRO A 290 -38.33 -18.97 -38.22
C PRO A 290 -38.91 -19.08 -39.64
N PRO A 291 -38.40 -20.01 -40.48
CA PRO A 291 -38.83 -20.12 -41.87
C PRO A 291 -40.31 -20.44 -41.97
N ALA A 292 -41.03 -19.64 -42.77
CA ALA A 292 -42.45 -19.79 -43.04
C ALA A 292 -42.77 -21.21 -43.55
N ALA A 293 -43.69 -21.89 -42.86
CA ALA A 293 -44.19 -23.20 -43.25
C ALA A 293 -44.90 -23.11 -44.61
N ARG A 294 -44.43 -23.90 -45.59
CA ARG A 294 -45.10 -24.06 -46.88
C ARG A 294 -46.40 -24.83 -46.68
N SER A 295 -47.54 -24.23 -47.02
CA SER A 295 -48.82 -24.92 -47.11
C SER A 295 -48.79 -26.01 -48.19
N PRO A 296 -49.33 -27.21 -47.95
CA PRO A 296 -49.53 -28.21 -48.98
C PRO A 296 -50.71 -27.82 -49.88
N ALA A 297 -50.50 -27.91 -51.20
CA ALA A 297 -51.53 -27.78 -52.22
C ALA A 297 -52.49 -28.99 -52.16
N VAL A 298 -53.78 -28.73 -52.31
CA VAL A 298 -54.84 -29.73 -52.49
C VAL A 298 -55.47 -29.51 -53.87
N PRO A 299 -55.69 -30.55 -54.69
CA PRO A 299 -56.66 -30.50 -55.79
C PRO A 299 -58.10 -30.66 -55.28
#